data_AF-A0A1I2JIE0-F1
#
_entry.id   AF-A0A1I2JIE0-F1
#
_cell.length_a   1.000
_cell.length_b   1.000
_cell.length_c   1.000
_cell.angle_alpha   90.00
_cell.angle_beta   90.00
_cell.angle_gamma   90.00
#
_symmetry.space_group_name_H-M   'P 1'
#
loop_
_entity.id
_entity.type
_entity.pdbx_description
1 polymer ?
#
loop_
_entity_poly.entity_id
_entity_poly.type
_entity_poly.pdbx_seq_one_letter_code
_entity_poly.pdbx_strand_id
1 'polypeptide(L)'
;MTEFELFKNQYPFDLLAEEEFEEVFGSAVVKEYSTNEFIIHEDQSDNTIDIHFLTSGLANNIMHRSNGKQLSVRFYYPGDLIGVMILLTSGEMRFSVQALEPVKTLCFERESFLKVMSNNTQFSKVVMDGISNLMKSLYDEVKYKSSTTDDQDDRDLYKKRADAYMEPPTFIHPESSIEKAARMLQQQKIEALIVSDDQKTMLGMIGYGEILRAYFENDHNNPVKAYMTQEAYEINEQEFIYDALSYLKHHPTEIIPVLHKDKIVGILRQSSFFTIKNSVYFDLTYRISNALTIQEIIELSPTYNQRFQKFIASLIEDNMFAYDIAELMTNYNDRIHKQVVQIAEDEMIAEGHGAPPINYCFLVMGSEGRKEQAFSTDQDNGMILADYNHSKHKTRIKAYFERFTTKINYMLNECGFPYCNGGIMAKEEKWRKQMTEWHTSVDTWIEKMDAEEIRDFTIFMDFRPIFGDYSLAYELKKYVTRRVQKSLSLHQLLMKDTLRFRVPVQPFGRISGVGKKRTLNLKKSAIMQIVNAVRIYSMKYGIENINTVSRLNALAEHERFHPRDVENAKTALHRLMLFRLKENLKQLENKEVLSNDLKLTQMNKEERRSLREALIIAKRLQQVLELSYNRNRVM
;
A
#
# COMPACT_ATOMS: atom_id res chain seq x y z
N MET A 1 42.58 16.51 -29.17
CA MET A 1 41.44 15.59 -29.05
C MET A 1 40.63 16.06 -27.86
N THR A 2 39.52 16.74 -28.13
CA THR A 2 38.72 17.47 -27.14
C THR A 2 38.04 16.49 -26.18
N GLU A 3 37.95 16.87 -24.90
CA GLU A 3 37.34 16.11 -23.79
C GLU A 3 35.89 15.69 -24.07
N PHE A 4 35.25 16.30 -25.06
CA PHE A 4 33.84 16.14 -25.40
C PHE A 4 33.53 15.08 -26.46
N GLU A 5 34.53 14.52 -27.17
CA GLU A 5 34.34 13.47 -28.18
C GLU A 5 33.64 12.20 -27.61
N LEU A 6 33.79 11.96 -26.31
CA LEU A 6 33.11 10.85 -25.60
C LEU A 6 31.57 10.96 -25.64
N PHE A 7 31.02 12.18 -25.77
CA PHE A 7 29.58 12.41 -25.80
C PHE A 7 28.97 12.23 -27.20
N LYS A 8 29.79 12.21 -28.27
CA LYS A 8 29.34 12.10 -29.67
C LYS A 8 28.57 10.81 -29.95
N ASN A 9 28.89 9.74 -29.22
CA ASN A 9 28.21 8.44 -29.33
C ASN A 9 27.19 8.19 -28.20
N GLN A 10 26.89 9.21 -27.38
CA GLN A 10 25.99 9.09 -26.24
C GLN A 10 24.64 9.72 -26.57
N TYR A 11 23.57 8.95 -26.41
CA TYR A 11 22.21 9.47 -26.51
C TYR A 11 21.93 10.57 -25.45
N PRO A 12 21.32 11.71 -25.82
CA PRO A 12 20.70 12.03 -27.12
C PRO A 12 21.62 12.72 -28.14
N PHE A 13 22.91 12.92 -27.84
CA PHE A 13 23.84 13.63 -28.71
C PHE A 13 24.32 12.81 -29.92
N ASP A 14 24.12 11.49 -29.90
CA ASP A 14 24.29 10.60 -31.06
C ASP A 14 23.29 10.90 -32.20
N LEU A 15 22.29 11.73 -31.94
CA LEU A 15 21.32 12.22 -32.93
C LEU A 15 21.80 13.48 -33.68
N LEU A 16 22.91 14.08 -33.25
CA LEU A 16 23.45 15.29 -33.85
C LEU A 16 24.39 14.93 -35.02
N ALA A 17 24.23 15.63 -36.15
CA ALA A 17 25.24 15.60 -37.20
C ALA A 17 26.55 16.24 -36.69
N GLU A 18 27.66 15.99 -37.37
CA GLU A 18 28.98 16.48 -36.94
C GLU A 18 29.03 18.01 -36.78
N GLU A 19 28.43 18.75 -37.73
CA GLU A 19 28.31 20.21 -37.67
C GLU A 19 27.41 20.69 -36.52
N GLU A 20 26.33 19.95 -36.20
CA GLU A 20 25.41 20.28 -35.11
C GLU A 20 26.03 19.97 -33.74
N PHE A 21 26.84 18.91 -33.67
CA PHE A 21 27.61 18.58 -32.48
C PHE A 21 28.66 19.66 -32.22
N GLU A 22 29.39 20.13 -33.24
CA GLU A 22 30.31 21.26 -33.09
C GLU A 22 29.59 22.55 -32.71
N GLU A 23 28.39 22.81 -33.23
CA GLU A 23 27.59 23.99 -32.85
C GLU A 23 27.25 24.00 -31.35
N VAL A 24 26.89 22.85 -30.76
CA VAL A 24 26.50 22.75 -29.33
C VAL A 24 27.72 22.61 -28.41
N PHE A 25 28.71 21.80 -28.81
CA PHE A 25 29.86 21.48 -27.97
C PHE A 25 31.05 22.43 -28.18
N GLY A 26 31.08 23.20 -29.27
CA GLY A 26 32.17 24.13 -29.60
C GLY A 26 32.32 25.28 -28.60
N SER A 27 31.21 25.74 -28.00
CA SER A 27 31.20 26.72 -26.91
C SER A 27 30.87 26.13 -25.54
N ALA A 28 30.82 24.80 -25.41
CA ALA A 28 30.48 24.14 -24.15
C ALA A 28 31.59 24.28 -23.11
N VAL A 29 31.22 24.59 -21.87
CA VAL A 29 32.15 24.75 -20.76
C VAL A 29 31.81 23.79 -19.63
N VAL A 30 32.81 23.13 -19.06
CA VAL A 30 32.62 22.35 -17.83
C VAL A 30 32.47 23.32 -16.66
N LYS A 31 31.32 23.30 -15.97
CA LYS A 31 31.09 24.04 -14.72
C LYS A 31 30.99 23.06 -13.56
N GLU A 32 31.69 23.37 -12.47
CA GLU A 32 31.66 22.61 -11.22
C GLU A 32 30.96 23.44 -10.13
N TYR A 33 30.15 22.78 -9.32
CA TYR A 33 29.39 23.39 -8.24
C TYR A 33 29.61 22.62 -6.95
N SER A 34 29.86 23.34 -5.86
CA SER A 34 29.98 22.74 -4.53
C SER A 34 28.60 22.42 -3.95
N THR A 35 28.58 21.56 -2.92
CA THR A 35 27.34 21.28 -2.17
C THR A 35 26.70 22.58 -1.67
N ASN A 36 25.39 22.70 -1.88
CA ASN A 36 24.53 23.85 -1.60
C ASN A 36 24.71 25.07 -2.53
N GLU A 37 25.56 24.99 -3.55
CA GLU A 37 25.69 26.05 -4.55
C GLU A 37 24.56 25.98 -5.58
N PHE A 38 24.08 27.14 -6.04
CA PHE A 38 23.03 27.20 -7.06
C PHE A 38 23.62 27.07 -8.46
N ILE A 39 23.13 26.09 -9.21
CA ILE A 39 23.35 25.94 -10.65
C ILE A 39 22.53 26.98 -11.40
N ILE A 40 21.26 27.16 -10.99
CA ILE A 40 20.37 28.22 -11.47
C ILE A 40 19.67 28.80 -10.24
N HIS A 41 19.54 30.12 -10.17
CA HIS A 41 18.78 30.78 -9.11
C HIS A 41 17.57 31.50 -9.71
N GLU A 42 16.43 31.47 -9.01
CA GLU A 42 15.16 32.01 -9.54
C GLU A 42 15.15 33.53 -9.78
N ASP A 43 16.09 34.25 -9.18
CA ASP A 43 16.30 35.69 -9.38
C ASP A 43 17.26 36.00 -10.55
N GLN A 44 17.84 34.98 -11.21
CA GLN A 44 18.56 35.18 -12.46
C GLN A 44 17.57 35.56 -13.55
N SER A 45 17.93 36.51 -14.42
CA SER A 45 17.06 36.90 -15.51
C SER A 45 16.95 35.76 -16.53
N ASP A 46 15.75 35.49 -17.04
CA ASP A 46 15.48 34.40 -17.99
C ASP A 46 16.41 34.43 -19.22
N ASN A 47 16.88 35.62 -19.60
CA ASN A 47 17.80 35.85 -20.71
C ASN A 47 19.26 35.44 -20.41
N THR A 48 19.58 34.99 -19.20
CA THR A 48 20.94 34.60 -18.76
C THR A 48 21.05 33.14 -18.34
N ILE A 49 19.98 32.36 -18.51
CA ILE A 49 19.95 30.96 -18.08
C ILE A 49 20.50 30.06 -19.19
N ASP A 50 21.70 29.53 -18.93
CA ASP A 50 22.35 28.51 -19.75
C ASP A 50 21.68 27.13 -19.57
N ILE A 51 21.93 26.22 -20.52
CA ILE A 51 21.45 24.84 -20.43
C ILE A 51 22.59 23.98 -19.89
N HIS A 52 22.31 23.21 -18.84
CA HIS A 52 23.32 22.34 -18.25
C HIS A 52 22.97 20.87 -18.47
N PHE A 53 23.94 20.09 -18.94
CA PHE A 53 23.88 18.63 -18.92
C PHE A 53 24.70 18.11 -17.76
N LEU A 54 24.02 17.46 -16.82
CA LEU A 54 24.65 16.97 -15.60
C LEU A 54 25.50 15.74 -15.92
N THR A 55 26.81 15.79 -15.63
CA THR A 55 27.73 14.67 -15.91
C THR A 55 28.12 13.90 -14.65
N SER A 56 28.10 14.55 -13.49
CA SER A 56 28.30 13.91 -12.18
C SER A 56 27.67 14.73 -11.06
N GLY A 57 27.32 14.08 -9.95
CA GLY A 57 26.68 14.71 -8.80
C GLY A 57 25.14 14.68 -8.84
N LEU A 58 24.53 15.35 -7.86
CA LEU A 58 23.09 15.43 -7.63
C LEU A 58 22.70 16.89 -7.42
N ALA A 59 21.67 17.35 -8.14
CA ALA A 59 21.08 18.67 -7.93
C ALA A 59 19.59 18.59 -7.63
N ASN A 60 19.01 19.62 -7.05
CA ASN A 60 17.61 19.70 -6.63
C ASN A 60 16.97 21.00 -7.12
N ASN A 61 15.83 20.88 -7.78
CA ASN A 61 14.95 21.95 -8.20
C ASN A 61 14.05 22.35 -7.02
N ILE A 62 14.11 23.61 -6.63
CA ILE A 62 13.42 24.19 -5.47
C ILE A 62 12.47 25.28 -5.98
N MET A 63 11.22 25.22 -5.56
CA MET A 63 10.22 26.26 -5.78
C MET A 63 9.88 26.93 -4.43
N HIS A 64 9.95 28.26 -4.38
CA HIS A 64 9.42 29.01 -3.25
C HIS A 64 7.91 29.25 -3.42
N ARG A 65 7.11 28.82 -2.44
CA ARG A 65 5.68 29.15 -2.40
C ARG A 65 5.47 30.52 -1.77
N SER A 66 4.32 31.14 -2.07
CA SER A 66 3.89 32.42 -1.48
C SER A 66 3.79 32.42 0.05
N ASN A 67 3.68 31.25 0.68
CA ASN A 67 3.70 31.10 2.15
C ASN A 67 5.11 30.91 2.74
N GLY A 68 6.18 31.11 1.96
CA GLY A 68 7.57 31.00 2.40
C GLY A 68 8.10 29.56 2.51
N LYS A 69 7.30 28.52 2.20
CA LYS A 69 7.78 27.14 2.17
C LYS A 69 8.56 26.86 0.88
N GLN A 70 9.76 26.32 1.04
CA GLN A 70 10.51 25.68 -0.04
C GLN A 70 9.91 24.32 -0.34
N LEU A 71 9.53 24.11 -1.60
CA LEU A 71 9.12 22.82 -2.10
C LEU A 71 10.24 22.28 -2.99
N SER A 72 10.80 21.13 -2.62
CA SER A 72 11.63 20.37 -3.56
C SER A 72 10.71 19.75 -4.61
N VAL A 73 10.95 20.12 -5.85
CA VAL A 73 10.11 19.78 -7.00
C VAL A 73 10.71 18.60 -7.77
N ARG A 74 12.03 18.53 -7.89
CA ARG A 74 12.72 17.52 -8.68
C ARG A 74 14.19 17.44 -8.28
N PHE A 75 14.84 16.30 -8.50
CA PHE A 75 16.29 16.19 -8.47
C PHE A 75 16.82 15.90 -9.90
N TYR A 76 18.04 16.29 -10.18
CA TYR A 76 18.74 16.03 -11.42
C TYR A 76 19.88 15.07 -11.15
N TYR A 77 20.02 14.06 -12.02
CA TYR A 77 21.07 13.04 -11.97
C TYR A 77 21.95 13.11 -13.23
N PRO A 78 23.13 12.46 -13.24
CA PRO A 78 23.96 12.40 -14.43
C PRO A 78 23.18 11.88 -15.65
N GLY A 79 23.21 12.63 -16.74
CA GLY A 79 22.39 12.41 -17.94
C GLY A 79 21.15 13.30 -18.06
N ASP A 80 20.80 14.07 -17.02
CA ASP A 80 19.68 15.02 -17.07
C ASP A 80 20.10 16.39 -17.64
N LEU A 81 19.15 17.03 -18.33
CA LEU A 81 19.23 18.44 -18.72
C LEU A 81 18.55 19.34 -17.67
N ILE A 82 19.24 20.41 -17.30
CA ILE A 82 18.83 21.47 -16.38
C ILE A 82 18.70 22.78 -17.18
N GLY A 83 17.75 23.64 -16.80
CA GLY A 83 17.51 24.94 -17.46
C GLY A 83 16.42 24.91 -18.53
N VAL A 84 16.22 23.77 -19.21
CA VAL A 84 15.28 23.66 -20.36
C VAL A 84 13.82 24.01 -20.02
N MET A 85 13.33 23.71 -18.81
CA MET A 85 11.97 24.08 -18.40
C MET A 85 11.77 25.59 -18.25
N ILE A 86 12.79 26.28 -17.74
CA ILE A 86 12.69 27.71 -17.46
C ILE A 86 12.55 28.47 -18.79
N LEU A 87 13.22 27.97 -19.84
CA LEU A 87 13.13 28.50 -21.20
C LEU A 87 11.71 28.45 -21.80
N LEU A 88 10.89 27.47 -21.41
CA LEU A 88 9.57 27.21 -22.02
C LEU A 88 8.39 27.72 -21.21
N THR A 89 8.62 28.11 -19.96
CA THR A 89 7.57 28.58 -19.05
C THR A 89 7.44 30.09 -19.03
N SER A 90 8.23 30.81 -19.83
CA SER A 90 8.15 32.26 -20.03
C SER A 90 8.01 33.08 -18.73
N GLY A 91 8.66 32.63 -17.65
CA GLY A 91 8.64 33.32 -16.35
C GLY A 91 7.42 33.06 -15.45
N GLU A 92 6.45 32.22 -15.85
CA GLU A 92 5.26 31.92 -15.02
C GLU A 92 5.59 31.06 -13.79
N MET A 93 6.69 30.30 -13.83
CA MET A 93 7.13 29.47 -12.71
C MET A 93 8.60 29.75 -12.38
N ARG A 94 8.83 30.27 -11.17
CA ARG A 94 10.15 30.57 -10.62
C ARG A 94 10.70 29.34 -9.90
N PHE A 95 11.87 28.89 -10.32
CA PHE A 95 12.56 27.74 -9.76
C PHE A 95 14.05 28.03 -9.59
N SER A 96 14.63 27.52 -8.53
CA SER A 96 16.07 27.43 -8.34
C SER A 96 16.54 25.99 -8.52
N VAL A 97 17.78 25.79 -8.93
CA VAL A 97 18.43 24.47 -8.98
C VAL A 97 19.69 24.52 -8.15
N GLN A 98 19.74 23.75 -7.06
CA GLN A 98 20.82 23.72 -6.09
C GLN A 98 21.56 22.39 -6.14
N ALA A 99 22.89 22.40 -6.15
CA ALA A 99 23.70 21.20 -5.98
C ALA A 99 23.55 20.66 -4.55
N LEU A 100 23.27 19.37 -4.40
CA LEU A 100 23.16 18.71 -3.10
C LEU A 100 24.40 17.92 -2.71
N GLU A 101 25.25 17.63 -3.68
CA GLU A 101 26.60 17.12 -3.53
C GLU A 101 27.47 17.84 -4.57
N PRO A 102 28.81 17.67 -4.60
CA PRO A 102 29.63 18.25 -5.66
C PRO A 102 29.14 17.81 -7.03
N VAL A 103 28.79 18.79 -7.88
CA VAL A 103 28.18 18.58 -9.19
C VAL A 103 29.12 19.06 -10.29
N LYS A 104 29.23 18.29 -11.38
CA LYS A 104 29.83 18.75 -12.64
C LYS A 104 28.80 18.75 -13.75
N THR A 105 28.80 19.81 -14.55
CA THR A 105 27.90 19.98 -15.69
C THR A 105 28.66 20.37 -16.94
N LEU A 106 28.16 19.96 -18.10
CA LEU A 106 28.45 20.61 -19.37
C LEU A 106 27.44 21.74 -19.56
N CYS A 107 27.94 22.96 -19.57
CA CYS A 107 27.15 24.16 -19.78
C CYS A 107 27.15 24.50 -21.27
N PHE A 108 25.97 24.49 -21.89
CA PHE A 108 25.76 24.84 -23.28
C PHE A 108 25.18 26.25 -23.39
N GLU A 109 25.66 26.97 -24.39
CA GLU A 109 25.10 28.26 -24.78
C GLU A 109 23.66 28.09 -25.28
N ARG A 110 22.76 28.91 -24.73
CA ARG A 110 21.33 28.85 -25.02
C ARG A 110 21.02 28.97 -26.51
N GLU A 111 21.61 29.95 -27.20
CA GLU A 111 21.30 30.23 -28.61
C GLU A 111 21.68 29.04 -29.51
N SER A 112 22.88 28.50 -29.33
CA SER A 112 23.40 27.35 -30.06
C SER A 112 22.54 26.10 -29.83
N PHE A 113 22.18 25.82 -28.57
CA PHE A 113 21.33 24.67 -28.25
C PHE A 113 19.92 24.80 -28.83
N LEU A 114 19.31 25.99 -28.76
CA LEU A 114 17.98 26.24 -29.33
C LEU A 114 17.99 26.20 -30.87
N LYS A 115 19.06 26.68 -31.51
CA LYS A 115 19.25 26.60 -32.96
C LYS A 115 19.36 25.15 -33.45
N VAL A 116 20.07 24.29 -32.73
CA VAL A 116 20.08 22.86 -33.04
C VAL A 116 18.73 22.21 -32.77
N MET A 117 18.01 22.60 -31.72
CA MET A 117 16.63 22.15 -31.50
C MET A 117 15.66 22.61 -32.61
N SER A 118 15.88 23.75 -33.27
CA SER A 118 15.04 24.18 -34.40
C SER A 118 15.36 23.44 -35.69
N ASN A 119 16.62 23.05 -35.89
CA ASN A 119 17.09 22.47 -37.14
C ASN A 119 17.03 20.94 -37.15
N ASN A 120 17.19 20.29 -35.99
CA ASN A 120 17.15 18.83 -35.86
C ASN A 120 15.86 18.36 -35.17
N THR A 121 14.88 17.98 -35.99
CA THR A 121 13.56 17.52 -35.50
C THR A 121 13.62 16.26 -34.63
N GLN A 122 14.61 15.38 -34.82
CA GLN A 122 14.75 14.16 -34.02
C GLN A 122 15.28 14.48 -32.62
N PHE A 123 16.34 15.29 -32.54
CA PHE A 123 16.89 15.78 -31.28
C PHE A 123 15.86 16.62 -30.51
N SER A 124 15.21 17.56 -31.21
CA SER A 124 14.13 18.40 -30.67
C SER A 124 13.02 17.59 -30.04
N LYS A 125 12.54 16.55 -30.74
CA LYS A 125 11.50 15.67 -30.23
C LYS A 125 11.90 14.96 -28.94
N VAL A 126 13.16 14.52 -28.82
CA VAL A 126 13.66 13.86 -27.61
C VAL A 126 13.71 14.81 -26.43
N VAL A 127 14.23 16.02 -26.64
CA VAL A 127 14.27 17.07 -25.62
C VAL A 127 12.83 17.45 -25.20
N MET A 128 11.94 17.68 -26.16
CA MET A 128 10.52 18.04 -25.94
C MET A 128 9.70 16.91 -25.30
N ASP A 129 9.93 15.65 -25.64
CA ASP A 129 9.31 14.50 -24.97
C ASP A 129 9.79 14.40 -23.51
N GLY A 130 11.06 14.72 -23.24
CA GLY A 130 11.61 14.87 -21.89
C GLY A 130 10.91 15.96 -21.07
N ILE A 131 10.66 17.13 -21.67
CA ILE A 131 9.94 18.25 -21.05
C ILE A 131 8.44 17.92 -20.85
N SER A 132 7.77 17.32 -21.83
CA SER A 132 6.35 16.99 -21.74
C SER A 132 6.06 15.98 -20.61
N ASN A 133 6.96 15.02 -20.41
CA ASN A 133 6.91 14.10 -19.26
C ASN A 133 6.98 14.84 -17.94
N LEU A 134 7.87 15.82 -17.90
CA LEU A 134 8.17 16.62 -16.75
C LEU A 134 7.01 17.56 -16.37
N MET A 135 6.39 18.20 -17.36
CA MET A 135 5.17 19.00 -17.14
C MET A 135 3.99 18.16 -16.66
N LYS A 136 3.79 16.96 -17.22
CA LYS A 136 2.70 16.06 -16.78
C LYS A 136 2.88 15.60 -15.34
N SER A 137 4.11 15.25 -14.94
CA SER A 137 4.43 14.89 -13.55
C SER A 137 4.18 16.03 -12.56
N LEU A 138 4.54 17.27 -12.92
CA LEU A 138 4.32 18.45 -12.07
C LEU A 138 2.84 18.81 -11.97
N TYR A 139 2.13 18.73 -13.10
CA TYR A 139 0.71 19.02 -13.16
C TYR A 139 -0.11 17.98 -12.38
N ASP A 140 0.26 16.70 -12.48
CA ASP A 140 -0.33 15.63 -11.68
C ASP A 140 -0.05 15.89 -10.18
N GLU A 141 1.18 16.20 -9.79
CA GLU A 141 1.53 16.41 -8.37
C GLU A 141 0.88 17.66 -7.75
N VAL A 142 0.71 18.73 -8.53
CA VAL A 142 0.00 19.96 -8.11
C VAL A 142 -1.51 19.73 -8.07
N LYS A 143 -2.11 19.06 -9.07
CA LYS A 143 -3.56 18.78 -9.13
C LYS A 143 -4.00 17.78 -8.06
N TYR A 144 -3.20 16.74 -7.78
CA TYR A 144 -3.48 15.76 -6.72
C TYR A 144 -3.42 16.38 -5.31
N LYS A 145 -2.73 17.51 -5.13
CA LYS A 145 -2.65 18.23 -3.85
C LYS A 145 -3.59 19.44 -3.76
N SER A 146 -4.20 19.89 -4.86
CA SER A 146 -5.04 21.10 -4.91
C SER A 146 -6.53 20.86 -5.13
N SER A 147 -6.98 19.62 -5.33
CA SER A 147 -8.41 19.29 -5.42
C SER A 147 -9.05 19.15 -4.03
N THR A 148 -9.22 20.28 -3.35
CA THR A 148 -10.21 20.53 -2.28
C THR A 148 -11.34 21.32 -2.95
N THR A 149 -12.63 20.98 -2.87
CA THR A 149 -13.41 21.21 -1.64
C THR A 149 -14.76 20.48 -1.48
N ASP A 150 -15.24 19.57 -2.35
CA ASP A 150 -16.56 18.92 -2.08
C ASP A 150 -16.59 17.37 -2.19
N ASP A 151 -15.74 16.72 -3.00
CA ASP A 151 -15.69 15.24 -3.15
C ASP A 151 -14.63 14.55 -2.26
N GLN A 152 -14.21 15.21 -1.17
CA GLN A 152 -13.11 14.76 -0.32
C GLN A 152 -13.60 13.92 0.87
N ASP A 153 -14.81 14.19 1.36
CA ASP A 153 -15.35 13.52 2.54
C ASP A 153 -15.54 12.02 2.32
N ASP A 154 -16.13 11.60 1.19
CA ASP A 154 -16.37 10.17 0.92
C ASP A 154 -15.09 9.35 0.66
N ARG A 155 -14.08 9.94 0.01
CA ARG A 155 -12.80 9.25 -0.29
C ARG A 155 -11.90 9.11 0.94
N ASP A 156 -11.92 10.09 1.84
CA ASP A 156 -11.15 10.06 3.08
C ASP A 156 -11.70 9.03 4.08
N LEU A 157 -13.01 8.80 4.06
CA LEU A 157 -13.69 7.81 4.92
C LEU A 157 -13.22 6.37 4.66
N TYR A 158 -12.83 6.00 3.44
CA TYR A 158 -12.34 4.65 3.15
C TYR A 158 -10.86 4.42 3.52
N LYS A 159 -10.12 5.48 3.87
CA LYS A 159 -8.66 5.42 4.12
C LYS A 159 -8.27 5.69 5.56
N LYS A 160 -9.15 6.32 6.34
CA LYS A 160 -8.84 6.80 7.69
C LYS A 160 -9.23 5.77 8.76
N ARG A 161 -8.44 5.76 9.83
CA ARG A 161 -8.68 4.91 11.00
C ARG A 161 -9.68 5.60 11.93
N ALA A 162 -10.16 4.87 12.92
CA ALA A 162 -11.09 5.39 13.91
C ALA A 162 -10.54 6.63 14.62
N ASP A 163 -9.23 6.70 14.86
CA ASP A 163 -8.56 7.83 15.52
C ASP A 163 -8.77 9.20 14.84
N ALA A 164 -8.97 9.22 13.52
CA ALA A 164 -9.13 10.44 12.73
C ALA A 164 -10.53 11.06 12.83
N TYR A 165 -11.52 10.30 13.33
CA TYR A 165 -12.92 10.73 13.42
C TYR A 165 -13.52 10.52 14.80
N MET A 166 -12.78 9.91 15.73
CA MET A 166 -13.24 9.72 17.08
C MET A 166 -13.35 11.07 17.80
N GLU A 167 -14.44 11.22 18.54
CA GLU A 167 -14.60 12.32 19.47
C GLU A 167 -14.19 11.86 20.88
N PRO A 168 -13.81 12.79 21.77
CA PRO A 168 -13.53 12.44 23.16
C PRO A 168 -14.72 11.72 23.80
N PRO A 169 -14.49 10.62 24.54
CA PRO A 169 -15.57 9.90 25.21
C PRO A 169 -16.16 10.75 26.33
N THR A 170 -17.47 10.64 26.54
CA THR A 170 -18.14 11.24 27.69
C THR A 170 -18.54 10.14 28.67
N PHE A 171 -18.02 10.23 29.90
CA PHE A 171 -18.25 9.22 30.93
C PHE A 171 -19.31 9.64 31.94
N ILE A 172 -20.03 8.65 32.48
CA ILE A 172 -20.90 8.79 33.64
C ILE A 172 -20.63 7.68 34.65
N HIS A 173 -20.58 8.05 35.92
CA HIS A 173 -20.35 7.10 37.01
C HIS A 173 -21.57 6.16 37.18
N PRO A 174 -21.39 4.84 37.40
CA PRO A 174 -22.48 3.86 37.47
C PRO A 174 -23.55 4.16 38.53
N GLU A 175 -23.18 4.82 39.63
CA GLU A 175 -24.09 5.26 40.70
C GLU A 175 -24.78 6.61 40.45
N SER A 176 -24.51 7.27 39.31
CA SER A 176 -25.22 8.50 38.96
C SER A 176 -26.71 8.23 38.69
N SER A 177 -27.59 9.21 38.91
CA SER A 177 -29.01 9.03 38.57
C SER A 177 -29.25 9.07 37.05
N ILE A 178 -30.33 8.43 36.62
CA ILE A 178 -30.81 8.50 35.23
C ILE A 178 -31.20 9.94 34.85
N GLU A 179 -31.74 10.73 35.80
CA GLU A 179 -31.97 12.16 35.57
C GLU A 179 -30.69 12.91 35.21
N LYS A 180 -29.58 12.63 35.91
CA LYS A 180 -28.28 13.22 35.60
C LYS A 180 -27.79 12.81 34.22
N ALA A 181 -27.96 11.54 33.85
CA ALA A 181 -27.65 11.04 32.51
C ALA A 181 -28.43 11.82 31.44
N ALA A 182 -29.75 11.96 31.61
CA ALA A 182 -30.61 12.71 30.68
C ALA A 182 -30.21 14.19 30.54
N ARG A 183 -29.88 14.86 31.65
CA ARG A 183 -29.37 16.24 31.63
C ARG A 183 -28.04 16.35 30.89
N MET A 184 -27.13 15.39 31.08
CA MET A 184 -25.85 15.36 30.38
C MET A 184 -26.03 15.19 28.87
N LEU A 185 -26.87 14.24 28.43
CA LEU A 185 -27.20 14.06 27.01
C LEU A 185 -27.75 15.35 26.39
N GLN A 186 -28.71 16.00 27.06
CA GLN A 186 -29.35 17.21 26.57
C GLN A 186 -28.40 18.42 26.52
N GLN A 187 -27.63 18.66 27.59
CA GLN A 187 -26.75 19.82 27.69
C GLN A 187 -25.55 19.73 26.73
N GLN A 188 -24.99 18.52 26.58
CA GLN A 188 -23.82 18.29 25.75
C GLN A 188 -24.19 17.99 24.30
N LYS A 189 -25.48 17.83 23.99
CA LYS A 189 -26.01 17.47 22.66
C LYS A 189 -25.37 16.19 22.12
N ILE A 190 -25.37 15.16 22.96
CA ILE A 190 -24.80 13.84 22.67
C ILE A 190 -25.89 12.77 22.80
N GLU A 191 -25.71 11.67 22.09
CA GLU A 191 -26.73 10.63 21.96
C GLU A 191 -26.63 9.57 23.06
N ALA A 192 -25.41 9.22 23.50
CA ALA A 192 -25.17 8.24 24.56
C ALA A 192 -23.96 8.60 25.44
N LEU A 193 -23.90 7.99 26.63
CA LEU A 193 -22.81 8.10 27.61
C LEU A 193 -22.18 6.74 27.87
N ILE A 194 -20.87 6.73 28.11
CA ILE A 194 -20.15 5.54 28.56
C ILE A 194 -20.23 5.45 30.07
N VAL A 195 -20.73 4.33 30.59
CA VAL A 195 -20.76 4.06 32.03
C VAL A 195 -19.40 3.52 32.45
N SER A 196 -18.75 4.22 33.37
CA SER A 196 -17.39 3.91 33.84
C SER A 196 -17.19 4.39 35.27
N ASP A 197 -16.54 3.59 36.10
CA ASP A 197 -16.15 3.96 37.47
C ASP A 197 -14.80 4.71 37.52
N ASP A 198 -13.87 4.40 36.61
CA ASP A 198 -12.51 4.93 36.56
C ASP A 198 -12.25 5.92 35.41
N GLN A 199 -13.27 6.19 34.59
CA GLN A 199 -13.21 7.01 33.36
C GLN A 199 -12.21 6.49 32.32
N LYS A 200 -11.93 5.19 32.32
CA LYS A 200 -11.02 4.54 31.35
C LYS A 200 -11.62 3.27 30.79
N THR A 201 -12.23 2.45 31.63
CA THR A 201 -12.81 1.16 31.25
C THR A 201 -14.33 1.26 31.16
N MET A 202 -14.92 0.57 30.18
CA MET A 202 -16.37 0.59 29.98
C MET A 202 -17.03 -0.54 30.77
N LEU A 203 -18.02 -0.18 31.60
CA LEU A 203 -18.93 -1.13 32.26
C LEU A 203 -20.23 -1.34 31.46
N GLY A 204 -20.58 -0.37 30.61
CA GLY A 204 -21.75 -0.39 29.75
C GLY A 204 -21.98 0.99 29.11
N MET A 205 -23.11 1.15 28.44
CA MET A 205 -23.54 2.41 27.83
C MET A 205 -24.97 2.76 28.22
N ILE A 206 -25.30 4.05 28.25
CA ILE A 206 -26.66 4.53 28.44
C ILE A 206 -27.02 5.60 27.40
N GLY A 207 -28.13 5.40 26.71
CA GLY A 207 -28.66 6.26 25.66
C GLY A 207 -30.08 6.77 25.95
N TYR A 208 -30.71 7.40 24.97
CA TYR A 208 -32.10 7.87 25.11
C TYR A 208 -33.08 6.69 25.28
N GLY A 209 -32.79 5.54 24.67
CA GLY A 209 -33.61 4.33 24.80
C GLY A 209 -33.71 3.83 26.25
N GLU A 210 -32.57 3.71 26.94
CA GLU A 210 -32.53 3.29 28.35
C GLU A 210 -33.17 4.33 29.27
N ILE A 211 -32.95 5.63 29.00
CA ILE A 211 -33.57 6.71 29.77
C ILE A 211 -35.09 6.69 29.61
N LEU A 212 -35.60 6.46 28.40
CA LEU A 212 -37.03 6.34 28.14
C LEU A 212 -37.62 5.12 28.85
N ARG A 213 -36.93 3.96 28.83
CA ARG A 213 -37.36 2.76 29.56
C ARG A 213 -37.49 3.04 31.06
N ALA A 214 -36.45 3.60 31.66
CA ALA A 214 -36.48 4.02 33.06
C ALA A 214 -37.58 5.05 33.34
N TYR A 215 -37.90 5.89 32.35
CA TYR A 215 -38.95 6.88 32.48
C TYR A 215 -40.35 6.24 32.57
N PHE A 216 -40.64 5.28 31.70
CA PHE A 216 -41.94 4.57 31.73
C PHE A 216 -42.11 3.68 32.97
N GLU A 217 -41.01 3.27 33.61
CA GLU A 217 -41.01 2.52 34.86
C GLU A 217 -41.10 3.41 36.12
N ASN A 218 -41.19 4.74 35.96
CA ASN A 218 -41.16 5.75 37.04
C ASN A 218 -39.92 5.69 37.94
N ASP A 219 -38.76 5.32 37.36
CA ASP A 219 -37.56 4.98 38.12
C ASP A 219 -36.37 5.92 37.85
N HIS A 220 -36.65 7.22 37.73
CA HIS A 220 -35.66 8.21 37.25
C HIS A 220 -34.51 8.48 38.24
N ASN A 221 -34.66 8.05 39.50
CA ASN A 221 -33.67 8.21 40.55
C ASN A 221 -32.74 7.01 40.67
N ASN A 222 -33.03 5.89 40.00
CA ASN A 222 -32.17 4.72 40.07
C ASN A 222 -30.80 4.98 39.42
N PRO A 223 -29.78 4.22 39.85
CA PRO A 223 -28.44 4.37 39.32
C PRO A 223 -28.36 3.90 37.87
N VAL A 224 -27.53 4.57 37.07
CA VAL A 224 -27.32 4.27 35.64
C VAL A 224 -27.04 2.78 35.39
N LYS A 225 -26.29 2.13 36.29
CA LYS A 225 -25.93 0.71 36.20
C LYS A 225 -27.11 -0.25 36.12
N ALA A 226 -28.28 0.14 36.61
CA ALA A 226 -29.49 -0.70 36.59
C ALA A 226 -30.13 -0.74 35.19
N TYR A 227 -29.87 0.28 34.37
CA TYR A 227 -30.50 0.46 33.07
C TYR A 227 -29.52 0.39 31.91
N MET A 228 -28.21 0.48 32.15
CA MET A 228 -27.19 0.45 31.11
C MET A 228 -27.21 -0.84 30.29
N THR A 229 -26.80 -0.73 29.03
CA THR A 229 -26.54 -1.87 28.15
C THR A 229 -25.09 -2.31 28.34
N GLN A 230 -24.88 -3.57 28.75
CA GLN A 230 -23.55 -4.13 29.06
C GLN A 230 -22.80 -4.61 27.81
N GLU A 231 -23.53 -5.05 26.78
CA GLU A 231 -22.94 -5.52 25.52
C GLU A 231 -23.00 -4.37 24.49
N ALA A 232 -21.83 -3.84 24.15
CA ALA A 232 -21.67 -2.81 23.13
C ALA A 232 -20.76 -3.33 22.02
N TYR A 233 -21.11 -3.04 20.77
CA TYR A 233 -20.16 -3.22 19.68
C TYR A 233 -19.07 -2.17 19.80
N GLU A 234 -17.82 -2.62 19.80
CA GLU A 234 -16.65 -1.79 20.04
C GLU A 234 -15.59 -2.03 18.96
N ILE A 235 -14.73 -1.04 18.72
CA ILE A 235 -13.65 -1.13 17.73
C ILE A 235 -12.32 -0.67 18.32
N ASN A 236 -11.19 -1.11 17.77
CA ASN A 236 -9.89 -0.57 18.12
C ASN A 236 -9.60 0.77 17.40
N GLU A 237 -8.84 1.68 18.02
CA GLU A 237 -8.44 2.97 17.40
C GLU A 237 -7.69 2.80 16.07
N GLN A 238 -7.04 1.64 15.91
CA GLN A 238 -6.27 1.26 14.74
C GLN A 238 -7.12 0.49 13.70
N GLU A 239 -8.39 0.23 13.97
CA GLU A 239 -9.33 -0.28 12.97
C GLU A 239 -9.76 0.83 12.01
N PHE A 240 -10.18 0.41 10.82
CA PHE A 240 -10.68 1.38 9.85
C PHE A 240 -12.10 1.78 10.20
N ILE A 241 -12.41 3.04 9.97
CA ILE A 241 -13.71 3.60 10.34
C ILE A 241 -14.88 2.89 9.67
N TYR A 242 -14.67 2.32 8.48
CA TYR A 242 -15.71 1.58 7.76
C TYR A 242 -16.32 0.41 8.54
N ASP A 243 -15.60 -0.19 9.50
CA ASP A 243 -16.10 -1.33 10.29
C ASP A 243 -17.20 -0.83 11.24
N ALA A 244 -16.91 0.28 11.93
CA ALA A 244 -17.88 1.03 12.71
C ALA A 244 -19.07 1.52 11.86
N LEU A 245 -18.80 2.05 10.66
CA LEU A 245 -19.84 2.58 9.78
C LEU A 245 -20.81 1.50 9.29
N SER A 246 -20.27 0.34 8.94
CA SER A 246 -21.06 -0.84 8.56
C SER A 246 -22.01 -1.23 9.70
N TYR A 247 -21.51 -1.27 10.94
CA TYR A 247 -22.35 -1.55 12.10
C TYR A 247 -23.43 -0.48 12.34
N LEU A 248 -23.07 0.81 12.37
CA LEU A 248 -24.00 1.95 12.57
C LEU A 248 -25.09 2.07 11.51
N LYS A 249 -24.84 1.57 10.29
CA LYS A 249 -25.83 1.57 9.20
C LYS A 249 -26.94 0.56 9.44
N HIS A 250 -26.60 -0.60 10.00
CA HIS A 250 -27.51 -1.72 10.16
C HIS A 250 -28.05 -1.88 11.58
N HIS A 251 -27.39 -1.25 12.56
CA HIS A 251 -27.82 -1.20 13.95
C HIS A 251 -28.02 0.26 14.36
N PRO A 252 -29.21 0.64 14.87
CA PRO A 252 -29.48 1.97 15.39
C PRO A 252 -28.83 2.16 16.77
N THR A 253 -27.52 1.97 16.85
CA THR A 253 -26.73 2.31 18.04
C THR A 253 -26.29 3.77 17.92
N GLU A 254 -26.38 4.48 19.03
CA GLU A 254 -26.16 5.93 19.09
C GLU A 254 -24.67 6.28 18.98
N ILE A 255 -23.80 5.46 19.58
CA ILE A 255 -22.34 5.58 19.55
C ILE A 255 -21.66 4.21 19.48
N ILE A 256 -20.43 4.17 18.95
CA ILE A 256 -19.49 3.05 19.05
C ILE A 256 -18.28 3.49 19.89
N PRO A 257 -17.96 2.80 21.00
CA PRO A 257 -16.72 3.02 21.75
C PRO A 257 -15.47 2.62 20.96
N VAL A 258 -14.42 3.44 21.06
CA VAL A 258 -13.11 3.20 20.43
C VAL A 258 -12.07 2.88 21.52
N LEU A 259 -11.40 1.73 21.38
CA LEU A 259 -10.46 1.20 22.36
C LEU A 259 -9.00 1.32 21.92
N HIS A 260 -8.12 1.63 22.86
CA HIS A 260 -6.70 1.31 22.80
C HIS A 260 -6.39 0.30 23.92
N LYS A 261 -6.19 -0.97 23.55
CA LYS A 261 -6.13 -2.10 24.50
C LYS A 261 -7.47 -2.19 25.23
N ASP A 262 -7.48 -2.09 26.56
CA ASP A 262 -8.69 -2.21 27.39
C ASP A 262 -9.27 -0.83 27.80
N LYS A 263 -8.76 0.27 27.21
CA LYS A 263 -9.16 1.63 27.57
C LYS A 263 -9.93 2.30 26.45
N ILE A 264 -11.03 2.95 26.80
CA ILE A 264 -11.75 3.83 25.89
C ILE A 264 -10.93 5.09 25.64
N VAL A 265 -10.60 5.33 24.38
CA VAL A 265 -9.87 6.52 23.91
C VAL A 265 -10.73 7.46 23.08
N GLY A 266 -11.90 7.01 22.62
CA GLY A 266 -12.80 7.80 21.77
C GLY A 266 -14.19 7.19 21.63
N ILE A 267 -15.09 7.93 20.97
CA ILE A 267 -16.39 7.46 20.50
C ILE A 267 -16.62 7.86 19.04
N LEU A 268 -17.34 7.03 18.31
CA LEU A 268 -17.85 7.33 16.97
C LEU A 268 -19.37 7.48 17.04
N ARG A 269 -19.91 8.62 16.60
CA ARG A 269 -21.36 8.87 16.63
C ARG A 269 -21.99 8.61 15.28
N GLN A 270 -23.22 8.11 15.24
CA GLN A 270 -23.96 7.97 13.99
C GLN A 270 -24.11 9.33 13.25
N SER A 271 -24.26 10.41 14.01
CA SER A 271 -24.44 11.77 13.48
C SER A 271 -23.20 12.37 12.82
N SER A 272 -22.00 11.93 13.22
CA SER A 272 -20.73 12.32 12.60
C SER A 272 -20.57 11.75 11.18
N PHE A 273 -21.54 10.94 10.70
CA PHE A 273 -21.47 10.18 9.46
C PHE A 273 -22.70 10.29 8.56
N PHE A 274 -23.52 11.35 8.70
CA PHE A 274 -24.75 11.51 7.90
C PHE A 274 -24.54 11.51 6.37
N THR A 275 -23.33 11.79 5.88
CA THR A 275 -22.95 11.76 4.45
C THR A 275 -22.92 10.33 3.86
N ILE A 276 -22.88 9.29 4.70
CA ILE A 276 -22.46 7.91 4.33
C ILE A 276 -23.60 6.98 3.88
N LYS A 277 -24.85 7.43 3.95
CA LYS A 277 -26.05 6.58 3.89
C LYS A 277 -26.18 5.67 2.66
N ASN A 278 -25.42 5.88 1.58
CA ASN A 278 -25.51 5.11 0.33
C ASN A 278 -24.22 4.36 -0.10
N SER A 279 -23.29 4.05 0.80
CA SER A 279 -22.12 3.24 0.41
C SER A 279 -22.48 1.79 0.10
N VAL A 280 -22.24 1.37 -1.16
CA VAL A 280 -22.34 -0.03 -1.63
C VAL A 280 -21.34 -0.92 -0.89
N TYR A 281 -20.15 -0.41 -0.58
CA TYR A 281 -19.11 -1.16 0.13
C TYR A 281 -19.59 -1.60 1.52
N PHE A 282 -20.18 -0.67 2.30
CA PHE A 282 -20.65 -0.98 3.66
C PHE A 282 -21.79 -2.02 3.67
N ASP A 283 -22.74 -1.92 2.74
CA ASP A 283 -23.81 -2.94 2.57
C ASP A 283 -23.22 -4.33 2.33
N LEU A 284 -22.26 -4.44 1.41
CA LEU A 284 -21.65 -5.72 1.08
C LEU A 284 -20.83 -6.29 2.25
N THR A 285 -20.04 -5.45 2.93
CA THR A 285 -19.25 -5.90 4.10
C THR A 285 -20.13 -6.34 5.26
N TYR A 286 -21.27 -5.68 5.49
CA TYR A 286 -22.24 -6.08 6.49
C TYR A 286 -22.83 -7.45 6.16
N ARG A 287 -23.26 -7.64 4.91
CA ARG A 287 -23.83 -8.90 4.43
C ARG A 287 -22.83 -10.05 4.56
N ILE A 288 -21.54 -9.81 4.29
CA ILE A 288 -20.49 -10.83 4.50
C ILE A 288 -20.43 -11.22 5.98
N SER A 289 -20.39 -10.24 6.88
CA SER A 289 -20.19 -10.49 8.32
C SER A 289 -21.38 -11.20 8.98
N ASN A 290 -22.56 -11.16 8.35
CA ASN A 290 -23.79 -11.80 8.84
C ASN A 290 -24.21 -13.01 8.00
N ALA A 291 -23.40 -13.43 7.03
CA ALA A 291 -23.72 -14.58 6.20
C ALA A 291 -23.65 -15.87 7.03
N LEU A 292 -24.68 -16.70 6.96
CA LEU A 292 -24.78 -17.94 7.74
C LEU A 292 -24.34 -19.17 6.93
N THR A 293 -24.19 -19.02 5.62
CA THR A 293 -23.86 -20.12 4.72
C THR A 293 -22.77 -19.74 3.73
N ILE A 294 -22.03 -20.74 3.24
CA ILE A 294 -21.00 -20.50 2.22
C ILE A 294 -21.62 -20.00 0.91
N GLN A 295 -22.85 -20.40 0.57
CA GLN A 295 -23.54 -19.95 -0.64
C GLN A 295 -23.77 -18.42 -0.64
N GLU A 296 -24.17 -17.86 0.50
CA GLU A 296 -24.31 -16.40 0.64
C GLU A 296 -22.98 -15.67 0.43
N ILE A 297 -21.88 -16.23 0.94
CA ILE A 297 -20.54 -15.67 0.74
C ILE A 297 -20.11 -15.74 -0.73
N ILE A 298 -20.39 -16.83 -1.43
CA ILE A 298 -20.07 -16.98 -2.86
C ILE A 298 -20.74 -15.85 -3.66
N GLU A 299 -22.00 -15.51 -3.39
CA GLU A 299 -22.68 -14.40 -4.07
C GLU A 299 -22.07 -13.01 -3.76
N LEU A 300 -21.38 -12.89 -2.63
CA LEU A 300 -20.72 -11.67 -2.16
C LEU A 300 -19.25 -11.60 -2.60
N SER A 301 -18.66 -12.69 -3.08
CA SER A 301 -17.25 -12.70 -3.49
C SER A 301 -16.93 -11.70 -4.61
N PRO A 302 -15.74 -11.08 -4.61
CA PRO A 302 -15.38 -10.01 -5.56
C PRO A 302 -15.52 -10.39 -7.04
N THR A 303 -15.21 -11.64 -7.38
CA THR A 303 -15.23 -12.17 -8.75
C THR A 303 -16.65 -12.44 -9.25
N TYR A 304 -17.60 -12.68 -8.34
CA TYR A 304 -18.99 -13.01 -8.67
C TYR A 304 -19.95 -11.82 -8.47
N ASN A 305 -19.61 -10.89 -7.58
CA ASN A 305 -20.46 -9.77 -7.20
C ASN A 305 -20.29 -8.55 -8.13
N GLN A 306 -21.25 -8.35 -9.04
CA GLN A 306 -21.22 -7.22 -9.99
C GLN A 306 -21.31 -5.83 -9.31
N ARG A 307 -21.96 -5.72 -8.15
CA ARG A 307 -22.06 -4.44 -7.43
C ARG A 307 -20.69 -4.03 -6.90
N PHE A 308 -19.94 -4.97 -6.35
CA PHE A 308 -18.56 -4.76 -5.92
C PHE A 308 -17.66 -4.37 -7.11
N GLN A 309 -17.77 -5.06 -8.23
CA GLN A 309 -16.99 -4.76 -9.44
C GLN A 309 -17.23 -3.33 -9.95
N LYS A 310 -18.50 -2.90 -10.00
CA LYS A 310 -18.88 -1.53 -10.38
C LYS A 310 -18.35 -0.50 -9.38
N PHE A 311 -18.39 -0.80 -8.10
CA PHE A 311 -17.82 0.06 -7.07
C PHE A 311 -16.30 0.23 -7.24
N ILE A 312 -15.56 -0.84 -7.49
CA ILE A 312 -14.12 -0.74 -7.78
C ILE A 312 -13.85 0.06 -9.07
N ALA A 313 -14.69 -0.10 -10.09
CA ALA A 313 -14.60 0.69 -11.32
C ALA A 313 -14.80 2.19 -11.06
N SER A 314 -15.79 2.58 -10.23
CA SER A 314 -16.03 3.98 -9.91
C SER A 314 -14.85 4.60 -9.14
N LEU A 315 -14.24 3.87 -8.19
CA LEU A 315 -13.04 4.35 -7.48
C LEU A 315 -11.87 4.63 -8.43
N ILE A 316 -11.74 3.85 -9.50
CA ILE A 316 -10.74 4.08 -10.56
C ILE A 316 -11.09 5.34 -11.37
N GLU A 317 -12.36 5.54 -11.71
CA GLU A 317 -12.84 6.74 -12.43
C GLU A 317 -12.62 8.01 -11.60
N ASP A 318 -12.78 7.91 -10.27
CA ASP A 318 -12.54 8.97 -9.29
C ASP A 318 -11.04 9.23 -9.01
N ASN A 319 -10.15 8.59 -9.77
CA ASN A 319 -8.70 8.71 -9.67
C ASN A 319 -8.13 8.37 -8.28
N MET A 320 -8.77 7.46 -7.55
CA MET A 320 -8.19 6.93 -6.31
C MET A 320 -6.91 6.14 -6.61
N PHE A 321 -5.91 6.24 -5.73
CA PHE A 321 -4.68 5.48 -5.94
C PHE A 321 -4.96 3.98 -5.90
N ALA A 322 -4.56 3.27 -6.95
CA ALA A 322 -4.69 1.81 -7.06
C ALA A 322 -4.16 1.00 -5.87
N TYR A 323 -3.14 1.49 -5.15
CA TYR A 323 -2.69 0.82 -3.92
C TYR A 323 -3.70 0.96 -2.77
N ASP A 324 -4.43 2.08 -2.68
CA ASP A 324 -5.51 2.26 -1.71
C ASP A 324 -6.74 1.41 -2.10
N ILE A 325 -7.05 1.33 -3.40
CA ILE A 325 -8.12 0.46 -3.91
C ILE A 325 -7.80 -1.00 -3.57
N ALA A 326 -6.55 -1.43 -3.76
CA ALA A 326 -6.11 -2.78 -3.42
C ALA A 326 -6.16 -3.07 -1.91
N GLU A 327 -5.86 -2.08 -1.07
CA GLU A 327 -6.04 -2.20 0.38
C GLU A 327 -7.52 -2.39 0.73
N LEU A 328 -8.42 -1.57 0.17
CA LEU A 328 -9.85 -1.70 0.33
C LEU A 328 -10.37 -3.08 -0.12
N MET A 329 -9.89 -3.57 -1.27
CA MET A 329 -10.24 -4.90 -1.78
C MET A 329 -9.71 -5.99 -0.85
N THR A 330 -8.51 -5.84 -0.31
CA THR A 330 -7.95 -6.82 0.63
C THR A 330 -8.76 -6.84 1.92
N ASN A 331 -9.16 -5.68 2.44
CA ASN A 331 -10.01 -5.62 3.64
C ASN A 331 -11.40 -6.24 3.41
N TYR A 332 -11.91 -6.20 2.17
CA TYR A 332 -13.12 -6.92 1.79
C TYR A 332 -12.88 -8.43 1.79
N ASN A 333 -11.78 -8.88 1.21
CA ASN A 333 -11.38 -10.29 1.19
C ASN A 333 -11.11 -10.84 2.60
N ASP A 334 -10.48 -10.06 3.47
CA ASP A 334 -10.24 -10.40 4.87
C ASP A 334 -11.55 -10.76 5.59
N ARG A 335 -12.64 -10.02 5.32
CA ARG A 335 -13.95 -10.31 5.91
C ARG A 335 -14.54 -11.60 5.39
N ILE A 336 -14.39 -11.87 4.09
CA ILE A 336 -14.78 -13.15 3.52
C ILE A 336 -14.00 -14.27 4.21
N HIS A 337 -12.68 -14.14 4.36
CA HIS A 337 -11.86 -15.14 5.04
C HIS A 337 -12.28 -15.34 6.51
N LYS A 338 -12.49 -14.26 7.27
CA LYS A 338 -13.00 -14.34 8.64
C LYS A 338 -14.33 -15.08 8.73
N GLN A 339 -15.29 -14.73 7.87
CA GLN A 339 -16.59 -15.38 7.88
C GLN A 339 -16.51 -16.84 7.44
N VAL A 340 -15.67 -17.17 6.46
CA VAL A 340 -15.43 -18.56 6.04
C VAL A 340 -14.82 -19.38 7.19
N VAL A 341 -13.89 -18.81 7.96
CA VAL A 341 -13.33 -19.47 9.15
C VAL A 341 -14.42 -19.70 10.20
N GLN A 342 -15.28 -18.71 10.46
CA GLN A 342 -16.40 -18.84 11.39
C GLN A 342 -17.40 -19.93 10.95
N ILE A 343 -17.86 -19.89 9.70
CA ILE A 343 -18.77 -20.89 9.13
C ILE A 343 -18.14 -22.29 9.19
N ALA A 344 -16.85 -22.41 8.87
CA ALA A 344 -16.16 -23.69 8.98
C ALA A 344 -16.10 -24.21 10.42
N GLU A 345 -15.97 -23.33 11.42
CA GLU A 345 -15.98 -23.71 12.84
C GLU A 345 -17.37 -24.17 13.28
N ASP A 346 -18.41 -23.44 12.88
CA ASP A 346 -19.81 -23.80 13.14
C ASP A 346 -20.18 -25.15 12.50
N GLU A 347 -19.74 -25.39 11.25
CA GLU A 347 -19.91 -26.68 10.59
C GLU A 347 -19.15 -27.81 11.30
N MET A 348 -17.92 -27.58 11.77
CA MET A 348 -17.17 -28.57 12.55
C MET A 348 -17.91 -28.95 13.85
N ILE A 349 -18.56 -27.99 14.50
CA ILE A 349 -19.41 -28.24 15.68
C ILE A 349 -20.64 -29.06 15.29
N ALA A 350 -21.37 -28.65 14.24
CA ALA A 350 -22.57 -29.33 13.77
C ALA A 350 -22.31 -30.77 13.29
N GLU A 351 -21.15 -31.02 12.68
CA GLU A 351 -20.68 -32.35 12.25
C GLU A 351 -20.21 -33.25 13.41
N GLY A 352 -20.19 -32.74 14.64
CA GLY A 352 -19.80 -33.50 15.84
C GLY A 352 -18.29 -33.57 16.08
N HIS A 353 -17.49 -32.79 15.36
CA HIS A 353 -16.05 -32.65 15.65
C HIS A 353 -15.78 -31.76 16.87
N GLY A 354 -16.73 -30.86 17.19
CA GLY A 354 -16.70 -29.96 18.34
C GLY A 354 -15.97 -28.64 18.07
N ALA A 355 -15.85 -27.83 19.11
CA ALA A 355 -15.09 -26.57 19.07
C ALA A 355 -13.56 -26.83 18.98
N PRO A 356 -12.77 -25.84 18.54
CA PRO A 356 -11.31 -25.96 18.47
C PRO A 356 -10.70 -26.42 19.80
N PRO A 357 -9.91 -27.51 19.83
CA PRO A 357 -9.44 -28.10 21.08
C PRO A 357 -8.28 -27.33 21.76
N ILE A 358 -7.71 -26.34 21.06
CA ILE A 358 -6.64 -25.43 21.52
C ILE A 358 -6.78 -24.08 20.80
N ASN A 359 -6.16 -23.04 21.34
CA ASN A 359 -6.04 -21.75 20.66
C ASN A 359 -5.27 -21.90 19.34
N TYR A 360 -5.67 -21.08 18.36
CA TYR A 360 -5.03 -20.98 17.07
C TYR A 360 -5.09 -19.55 16.54
N CYS A 361 -4.26 -19.23 15.56
CA CYS A 361 -4.32 -18.00 14.81
C CYS A 361 -4.26 -18.31 13.32
N PHE A 362 -5.30 -17.92 12.58
CA PHE A 362 -5.32 -17.98 11.13
C PHE A 362 -4.62 -16.76 10.54
N LEU A 363 -3.68 -17.02 9.63
CA LEU A 363 -2.81 -16.04 9.01
C LEU A 363 -3.11 -15.93 7.53
N VAL A 364 -2.97 -14.73 7.01
CA VAL A 364 -2.85 -14.46 5.57
C VAL A 364 -1.46 -13.96 5.26
N MET A 365 -0.99 -14.25 4.05
CA MET A 365 0.39 -14.02 3.61
C MET A 365 0.42 -13.39 2.22
N GLY A 366 1.62 -13.15 1.68
CA GLY A 366 1.75 -12.69 0.30
C GLY A 366 1.03 -11.35 0.08
N SER A 367 0.32 -11.22 -1.04
CA SER A 367 -0.42 -9.98 -1.34
C SER A 367 -1.55 -9.66 -0.37
N GLU A 368 -2.14 -10.68 0.26
CA GLU A 368 -3.20 -10.47 1.25
C GLU A 368 -2.65 -9.94 2.57
N GLY A 369 -1.54 -10.54 3.02
CA GLY A 369 -0.80 -10.06 4.18
C GLY A 369 -0.34 -8.60 4.03
N ARG A 370 0.11 -8.21 2.83
CA ARG A 370 0.50 -6.82 2.49
C ARG A 370 -0.66 -5.86 2.24
N LYS A 371 -1.90 -6.32 2.17
CA LYS A 371 -3.05 -5.51 1.74
C LYS A 371 -2.91 -4.94 0.33
N GLU A 372 -2.50 -5.80 -0.60
CA GLU A 372 -2.20 -5.46 -2.00
C GLU A 372 -2.89 -6.42 -3.01
N GLN A 373 -3.99 -7.06 -2.60
CA GLN A 373 -4.75 -7.95 -3.49
C GLN A 373 -5.47 -7.16 -4.59
N ALA A 374 -5.71 -7.86 -5.70
CA ALA A 374 -6.61 -7.47 -6.76
C ALA A 374 -7.51 -8.67 -7.09
N PHE A 375 -8.37 -8.58 -8.11
CA PHE A 375 -9.28 -9.68 -8.47
C PHE A 375 -8.55 -10.98 -8.83
N SER A 376 -7.44 -10.92 -9.58
CA SER A 376 -6.61 -12.09 -9.88
C SER A 376 -5.66 -12.40 -8.71
N THR A 377 -6.19 -13.00 -7.65
CA THR A 377 -5.44 -13.44 -6.46
C THR A 377 -5.72 -14.90 -6.13
N ASP A 378 -4.70 -15.59 -5.63
CA ASP A 378 -4.76 -16.90 -4.98
C ASP A 378 -4.91 -16.73 -3.46
N GLN A 379 -5.19 -17.85 -2.77
CA GLN A 379 -5.17 -17.94 -1.31
C GLN A 379 -3.77 -18.31 -0.79
N ASP A 380 -3.11 -17.35 -0.15
CA ASP A 380 -1.85 -17.55 0.57
C ASP A 380 -2.14 -17.45 2.08
N ASN A 381 -2.35 -18.57 2.77
CA ASN A 381 -2.72 -18.60 4.18
C ASN A 381 -2.01 -19.70 4.98
N GLY A 382 -2.06 -19.57 6.30
CA GLY A 382 -1.45 -20.51 7.24
C GLY A 382 -2.10 -20.43 8.60
N MET A 383 -1.64 -21.27 9.53
CA MET A 383 -2.15 -21.29 10.90
C MET A 383 -1.04 -21.57 11.91
N ILE A 384 -1.06 -20.78 12.99
CA ILE A 384 -0.26 -21.00 14.19
C ILE A 384 -1.15 -21.69 15.22
N LEU A 385 -0.74 -22.86 15.69
CA LEU A 385 -1.39 -23.59 16.76
C LEU A 385 -0.65 -23.33 18.08
N ALA A 386 -1.37 -23.21 19.19
CA ALA A 386 -0.73 -23.28 20.50
C ALA A 386 0.00 -24.62 20.65
N ASP A 387 1.17 -24.63 21.29
CA ASP A 387 1.97 -25.86 21.41
C ASP A 387 1.16 -26.96 22.10
N TYR A 388 1.05 -28.13 21.46
CA TYR A 388 0.20 -29.23 21.95
C TYR A 388 0.94 -30.57 22.01
N ASN A 389 2.24 -30.60 21.67
CA ASN A 389 3.05 -31.82 21.75
C ASN A 389 3.07 -32.45 23.16
N HIS A 390 2.90 -31.65 24.21
CA HIS A 390 2.81 -32.10 25.59
C HIS A 390 1.44 -32.73 25.93
N SER A 391 0.42 -32.53 25.09
CA SER A 391 -0.94 -33.02 25.32
C SER A 391 -1.06 -34.52 25.01
N LYS A 392 -1.76 -35.24 25.89
CA LYS A 392 -2.17 -36.64 25.67
C LYS A 392 -3.12 -36.78 24.47
N HIS A 393 -3.73 -35.69 24.01
CA HIS A 393 -4.69 -35.65 22.90
C HIS A 393 -4.08 -35.19 21.57
N LYS A 394 -2.75 -35.14 21.43
CA LYS A 394 -2.05 -34.62 20.24
C LYS A 394 -2.58 -35.14 18.89
N THR A 395 -2.90 -36.43 18.80
CA THR A 395 -3.42 -37.05 17.56
C THR A 395 -4.80 -36.51 17.20
N ARG A 396 -5.68 -36.32 18.20
CA ARG A 396 -7.01 -35.73 18.01
C ARG A 396 -6.90 -34.26 17.59
N ILE A 397 -6.00 -33.50 18.23
CA ILE A 397 -5.75 -32.09 17.90
C ILE A 397 -5.27 -31.95 16.44
N LYS A 398 -4.26 -32.75 16.04
CA LYS A 398 -3.75 -32.76 14.66
C LYS A 398 -4.86 -33.08 13.65
N ALA A 399 -5.65 -34.12 13.90
CA ALA A 399 -6.75 -34.53 13.03
C ALA A 399 -7.88 -33.48 12.93
N TYR A 400 -8.17 -32.76 14.04
CA TYR A 400 -9.14 -31.68 14.05
C TYR A 400 -8.72 -30.55 13.10
N PHE A 401 -7.50 -30.02 13.29
CA PHE A 401 -7.03 -28.87 12.51
C PHE A 401 -6.74 -29.23 11.05
N GLU A 402 -6.42 -30.48 10.74
CA GLU A 402 -6.33 -30.97 9.35
C GLU A 402 -7.68 -30.90 8.63
N ARG A 403 -8.76 -31.38 9.27
CA ARG A 403 -10.13 -31.30 8.73
C ARG A 403 -10.59 -29.85 8.61
N PHE A 404 -10.41 -29.09 9.68
CA PHE A 404 -10.83 -27.69 9.75
C PHE A 404 -10.19 -26.83 8.64
N THR A 405 -8.87 -26.93 8.47
CA THR A 405 -8.17 -26.17 7.41
C THR A 405 -8.53 -26.63 6.00
N THR A 406 -8.69 -27.94 5.80
CA THR A 406 -9.15 -28.47 4.51
C THR A 406 -10.52 -27.90 4.14
N LYS A 407 -11.45 -27.81 5.11
CA LYS A 407 -12.76 -27.19 4.95
C LYS A 407 -12.65 -25.70 4.61
N ILE A 408 -11.86 -24.93 5.37
CA ILE A 408 -11.62 -23.49 5.10
C ILE A 408 -11.08 -23.27 3.68
N ASN A 409 -10.00 -23.96 3.30
CA ASN A 409 -9.37 -23.74 2.00
C ASN A 409 -10.29 -24.16 0.83
N TYR A 410 -11.11 -25.20 1.02
CA TYR A 410 -12.14 -25.60 0.06
C TYR A 410 -13.20 -24.52 -0.10
N MET A 411 -13.76 -24.01 1.01
CA MET A 411 -14.74 -22.92 1.00
C MET A 411 -14.20 -21.66 0.31
N LEU A 412 -12.95 -21.27 0.60
CA LEU A 412 -12.29 -20.14 -0.06
C LEU A 412 -12.16 -20.36 -1.58
N ASN A 413 -11.89 -21.59 -2.02
CA ASN A 413 -11.84 -21.92 -3.44
C ASN A 413 -13.22 -21.73 -4.09
N GLU A 414 -14.29 -22.15 -3.45
CA GLU A 414 -15.67 -21.93 -3.93
C GLU A 414 -16.03 -20.44 -3.97
N CYS A 415 -15.49 -19.64 -3.05
CA CYS A 415 -15.60 -18.18 -3.03
C CYS A 415 -14.77 -17.49 -4.14
N GLY A 416 -14.09 -18.23 -5.01
CA GLY A 416 -13.32 -17.67 -6.12
C GLY A 416 -11.87 -17.30 -5.77
N PHE A 417 -11.34 -17.78 -4.63
CA PHE A 417 -9.92 -17.70 -4.27
C PHE A 417 -9.22 -19.03 -4.63
N PRO A 418 -8.71 -19.19 -5.87
CA PRO A 418 -8.14 -20.45 -6.32
C PRO A 418 -6.97 -20.90 -5.44
N TYR A 419 -6.81 -22.22 -5.30
CA TYR A 419 -5.68 -22.81 -4.60
C TYR A 419 -4.34 -22.26 -5.09
N CYS A 420 -3.44 -21.96 -4.14
CA CYS A 420 -2.11 -21.49 -4.47
C CYS A 420 -1.31 -22.62 -5.15
N ASN A 421 -0.79 -22.35 -6.35
CA ASN A 421 0.06 -23.29 -7.10
C ASN A 421 1.35 -23.67 -6.35
N GLY A 422 1.76 -22.86 -5.36
CA GLY A 422 2.91 -23.14 -4.50
C GLY A 422 2.58 -23.93 -3.24
N GLY A 423 1.31 -24.29 -2.99
CA GLY A 423 0.91 -25.02 -1.79
C GLY A 423 0.95 -24.18 -0.50
N ILE A 424 0.84 -22.86 -0.58
CA ILE A 424 0.94 -21.93 0.57
C ILE A 424 -0.44 -21.78 1.23
N MET A 425 -0.90 -22.85 1.86
CA MET A 425 -2.26 -22.93 2.40
C MET A 425 -2.29 -23.72 3.70
N ALA A 426 -3.13 -23.31 4.65
CA ALA A 426 -3.28 -23.95 5.96
C ALA A 426 -3.69 -25.43 5.90
N LYS A 427 -4.30 -25.90 4.79
CA LYS A 427 -4.57 -27.33 4.57
C LYS A 427 -3.31 -28.17 4.48
N GLU A 428 -2.19 -27.57 4.05
CA GLU A 428 -0.89 -28.23 3.98
C GLU A 428 -0.19 -28.20 5.34
N GLU A 429 0.36 -29.34 5.78
CA GLU A 429 1.08 -29.45 7.07
C GLU A 429 2.25 -28.46 7.19
N LYS A 430 2.87 -28.08 6.07
CA LYS A 430 3.92 -27.06 6.00
C LYS A 430 3.47 -25.68 6.48
N TRP A 431 2.17 -25.36 6.42
CA TRP A 431 1.62 -24.06 6.79
C TRP A 431 0.66 -24.13 7.97
N ARG A 432 0.57 -25.29 8.63
CA ARG A 432 -0.23 -25.52 9.84
C ARG A 432 0.66 -26.13 10.90
N LYS A 433 1.28 -25.27 11.71
CA LYS A 433 2.33 -25.65 12.67
C LYS A 433 2.08 -25.05 14.03
N GLN A 434 2.60 -25.70 15.07
CA GLN A 434 2.66 -25.11 16.40
C GLN A 434 3.81 -24.10 16.52
N MET A 435 3.82 -23.28 17.57
CA MET A 435 4.81 -22.20 17.74
C MET A 435 6.27 -22.70 17.66
N THR A 436 6.57 -23.80 18.36
CA THR A 436 7.91 -24.40 18.37
C THR A 436 8.38 -24.87 16.98
N GLU A 437 7.46 -25.39 16.17
CA GLU A 437 7.73 -25.80 14.79
C GLU A 437 7.89 -24.60 13.84
N TRP A 438 7.15 -23.51 14.08
CA TRP A 438 7.33 -22.25 13.33
C TRP A 438 8.71 -21.65 13.58
N HIS A 439 9.18 -21.58 14.83
CA HIS A 439 10.54 -21.15 15.15
C HIS A 439 11.58 -21.99 14.39
N THR A 440 11.43 -23.32 14.44
CA THR A 440 12.32 -24.26 13.73
C THR A 440 12.32 -24.03 12.21
N SER A 441 11.14 -23.74 11.64
CA SER A 441 11.01 -23.46 10.20
C SER A 441 11.71 -22.16 9.81
N VAL A 442 11.55 -21.11 10.64
CA VAL A 442 12.23 -19.82 10.44
C VAL A 442 13.74 -19.99 10.50
N ASP A 443 14.27 -20.71 11.49
CA ASP A 443 15.71 -20.97 11.57
C ASP A 443 16.19 -21.78 10.36
N THR A 444 15.44 -22.80 9.96
CA THR A 444 15.76 -23.62 8.79
C THR A 444 15.81 -22.77 7.52
N TRP A 445 14.84 -21.89 7.28
CA TRP A 445 14.83 -21.02 6.10
C TRP A 445 15.97 -20.00 6.09
N ILE A 446 16.44 -19.59 7.27
CA ILE A 446 17.56 -18.65 7.39
C ILE A 446 18.90 -19.36 7.19
N GLU A 447 19.00 -20.63 7.62
CA GLU A 447 20.22 -21.43 7.56
C GLU A 447 20.39 -22.20 6.24
N LYS A 448 19.31 -22.78 5.72
CA LYS A 448 19.28 -23.55 4.48
C LYS A 448 18.87 -22.64 3.32
N MET A 449 19.76 -22.54 2.35
CA MET A 449 19.76 -21.49 1.31
C MET A 449 19.35 -22.01 -0.08
N ASP A 450 18.32 -22.84 -0.16
CA ASP A 450 17.74 -23.40 -1.39
C ASP A 450 16.56 -22.57 -1.94
N ALA A 451 16.25 -22.81 -3.21
CA ALA A 451 15.37 -21.95 -3.99
C ALA A 451 13.90 -21.96 -3.54
N GLU A 452 13.41 -23.10 -3.04
CA GLU A 452 12.02 -23.24 -2.59
C GLU A 452 11.82 -22.52 -1.25
N GLU A 453 12.76 -22.72 -0.34
CA GLU A 453 12.81 -22.17 1.01
C GLU A 453 12.87 -20.65 0.99
N ILE A 454 13.62 -20.05 0.06
CA ILE A 454 13.63 -18.59 -0.14
C ILE A 454 12.26 -18.08 -0.53
N ARG A 455 11.57 -18.78 -1.45
CA ARG A 455 10.26 -18.36 -1.94
C ARG A 455 9.24 -18.42 -0.81
N ASP A 456 9.20 -19.54 -0.08
CA ASP A 456 8.32 -19.72 1.07
C ASP A 456 8.58 -18.65 2.11
N PHE A 457 9.85 -18.45 2.47
CA PHE A 457 10.26 -17.45 3.43
C PHE A 457 9.83 -16.05 2.99
N THR A 458 10.03 -15.70 1.72
CA THR A 458 9.66 -14.39 1.18
C THR A 458 8.17 -14.10 1.30
N ILE A 459 7.34 -15.11 1.08
CA ILE A 459 5.87 -15.00 1.18
C ILE A 459 5.44 -14.99 2.66
N PHE A 460 6.04 -15.86 3.47
CA PHE A 460 5.84 -15.94 4.92
C PHE A 460 6.14 -14.60 5.60
N MET A 461 7.21 -13.90 5.22
CA MET A 461 7.63 -12.65 5.87
C MET A 461 6.56 -11.55 5.88
N ASP A 462 5.61 -11.61 4.95
CA ASP A 462 4.49 -10.70 4.87
C ASP A 462 3.23 -11.23 5.59
N PHE A 463 3.35 -12.18 6.51
CA PHE A 463 2.18 -12.69 7.23
C PHE A 463 1.55 -11.63 8.13
N ARG A 464 0.22 -11.70 8.27
CA ARG A 464 -0.62 -10.92 9.18
C ARG A 464 -1.74 -11.80 9.76
N PRO A 465 -2.07 -11.68 11.06
CA PRO A 465 -3.21 -12.40 11.64
C PRO A 465 -4.55 -11.81 11.16
N ILE A 466 -5.54 -12.68 10.94
CA ILE A 466 -6.91 -12.26 10.59
C ILE A 466 -8.02 -12.93 11.40
N PHE A 467 -7.77 -14.06 12.07
CA PHE A 467 -8.77 -14.71 12.93
C PHE A 467 -8.09 -15.50 14.06
N GLY A 468 -8.74 -15.61 15.23
CA GLY A 468 -8.24 -16.35 16.38
C GLY A 468 -7.34 -15.52 17.32
N ASP A 469 -6.41 -16.19 18.00
CA ASP A 469 -5.53 -15.62 19.02
C ASP A 469 -4.31 -14.90 18.41
N TYR A 470 -4.42 -13.57 18.25
CA TYR A 470 -3.38 -12.77 17.58
C TYR A 470 -2.06 -12.72 18.37
N SER A 471 -2.07 -13.05 19.67
CA SER A 471 -0.85 -13.06 20.48
C SER A 471 0.21 -14.02 19.92
N LEU A 472 -0.23 -15.16 19.36
CA LEU A 472 0.61 -16.14 18.68
C LEU A 472 1.33 -15.51 17.46
N ALA A 473 0.60 -14.78 16.63
CA ALA A 473 1.17 -14.13 15.46
C ALA A 473 2.17 -13.03 15.84
N TYR A 474 1.88 -12.25 16.88
CA TYR A 474 2.78 -11.20 17.36
C TYR A 474 4.07 -11.76 17.97
N GLU A 475 3.98 -12.86 18.73
CA GLU A 475 5.16 -13.56 19.24
C GLU A 475 6.05 -14.04 18.09
N LEU A 476 5.46 -14.73 17.11
CA LEU A 476 6.19 -15.21 15.93
C LEU A 476 6.80 -14.05 15.14
N LYS A 477 6.08 -12.93 14.97
CA LYS A 477 6.59 -11.75 14.25
C LYS A 477 7.82 -11.16 14.94
N LYS A 478 7.80 -11.09 16.28
CA LYS A 478 8.94 -10.64 17.08
C LYS A 478 10.13 -11.60 16.98
N TYR A 479 9.89 -12.91 16.90
CA TYR A 479 10.94 -13.90 16.65
C TYR A 479 11.58 -13.66 15.28
N VAL A 480 10.77 -13.65 14.24
CA VAL A 480 11.18 -13.50 12.84
C VAL A 480 11.97 -12.21 12.63
N THR A 481 11.45 -11.07 13.10
CA THR A 481 12.12 -9.77 12.93
C THR A 481 13.53 -9.76 13.54
N ARG A 482 13.69 -10.33 14.74
CA ARG A 482 15.01 -10.45 15.40
C ARG A 482 16.00 -11.31 14.62
N ARG A 483 15.53 -12.40 14.00
CA ARG A 483 16.39 -13.33 13.24
C ARG A 483 16.81 -12.74 11.89
N VAL A 484 15.89 -12.06 11.22
CA VAL A 484 16.08 -11.52 9.87
C VAL A 484 16.98 -10.30 9.85
N GLN A 485 16.78 -9.35 10.77
CA GLN A 485 17.52 -8.08 10.79
C GLN A 485 19.05 -8.28 10.81
N LYS A 486 19.53 -9.37 11.44
CA LYS A 486 20.96 -9.67 11.58
C LYS A 486 21.52 -10.61 10.48
N SER A 487 20.68 -11.12 9.59
CA SER A 487 21.09 -12.15 8.63
C SER A 487 21.49 -11.56 7.28
N LEU A 488 22.78 -11.22 7.13
CA LEU A 488 23.34 -10.72 5.86
C LEU A 488 23.25 -11.75 4.73
N SER A 489 23.46 -13.03 5.03
CA SER A 489 23.36 -14.14 4.07
C SER A 489 21.95 -14.24 3.49
N LEU A 490 20.92 -14.15 4.34
CA LEU A 490 19.54 -14.12 3.92
C LEU A 490 19.25 -12.93 3.00
N HIS A 491 19.71 -11.73 3.35
CA HIS A 491 19.51 -10.54 2.51
C HIS A 491 20.14 -10.72 1.13
N GLN A 492 21.36 -11.25 1.05
CA GLN A 492 22.05 -11.54 -0.22
C GLN A 492 21.26 -12.56 -1.06
N LEU A 493 20.74 -13.59 -0.41
CA LEU A 493 20.00 -14.65 -1.07
C LEU A 493 18.65 -14.16 -1.63
N LEU A 494 17.93 -13.33 -0.87
CA LEU A 494 16.70 -12.67 -1.31
C LEU A 494 16.94 -11.72 -2.48
N MET A 495 18.06 -10.99 -2.45
CA MET A 495 18.48 -10.16 -3.59
C MET A 495 18.74 -11.01 -4.83
N LYS A 496 19.47 -12.13 -4.69
CA LYS A 496 19.75 -13.06 -5.78
C LYS A 496 18.48 -13.65 -6.38
N ASP A 497 17.52 -14.07 -5.56
CA ASP A 497 16.24 -14.61 -6.06
C ASP A 497 15.42 -13.54 -6.78
N THR A 498 15.34 -12.33 -6.22
CA THR A 498 14.65 -11.20 -6.85
C THR A 498 15.23 -10.87 -8.23
N LEU A 499 16.57 -10.91 -8.36
CA LEU A 499 17.28 -10.63 -9.61
C LEU A 499 17.12 -11.71 -10.69
N ARG A 500 16.53 -12.88 -10.40
CA ARG A 500 16.21 -13.91 -11.41
C ARG A 500 15.20 -13.41 -12.44
N PHE A 501 14.29 -12.53 -12.02
CA PHE A 501 13.25 -11.97 -12.88
C PHE A 501 13.61 -10.53 -13.26
N ARG A 502 14.13 -10.33 -14.47
CA ARG A 502 14.51 -8.99 -14.96
C ARG A 502 13.29 -8.19 -15.39
N VAL A 503 13.29 -6.90 -15.08
CA VAL A 503 12.27 -5.96 -15.57
C VAL A 503 12.39 -5.87 -17.10
N PRO A 504 11.29 -6.04 -17.86
CA PRO A 504 11.32 -6.19 -19.32
C PRO A 504 11.38 -4.83 -20.03
N VAL A 505 12.35 -4.01 -19.62
CA VAL A 505 12.68 -2.74 -20.25
C VAL A 505 14.14 -2.77 -20.66
N GLN A 506 14.35 -2.72 -21.97
CA GLN A 506 15.66 -2.61 -22.59
C GLN A 506 16.20 -1.17 -22.46
N PRO A 507 17.50 -0.95 -22.71
CA PRO A 507 18.01 0.39 -22.99
C PRO A 507 17.10 1.13 -23.99
N PHE A 508 17.00 2.45 -23.86
CA PHE A 508 16.12 3.31 -24.67
C PHE A 508 14.60 3.09 -24.46
N GLY A 509 14.21 2.43 -23.37
CA GLY A 509 12.80 2.35 -22.95
C GLY A 509 11.93 1.41 -23.81
N ARG A 510 12.54 0.52 -24.60
CA ARG A 510 11.81 -0.50 -25.35
C ARG A 510 11.30 -1.58 -24.40
N ILE A 511 9.98 -1.77 -24.38
CA ILE A 511 9.32 -2.80 -23.57
C ILE A 511 9.36 -4.13 -24.35
N SER A 512 9.95 -5.16 -23.74
CA SER A 512 9.92 -6.52 -24.29
C SER A 512 8.65 -7.25 -23.83
N GLY A 513 7.97 -7.91 -24.78
CA GLY A 513 6.81 -8.77 -24.51
C GLY A 513 7.01 -10.13 -25.15
N VAL A 514 6.33 -11.14 -24.64
CA VAL A 514 6.46 -12.53 -25.10
C VAL A 514 5.41 -12.86 -26.15
N GLY A 515 5.81 -13.65 -27.16
CA GLY A 515 4.91 -14.18 -28.20
C GLY A 515 4.39 -13.12 -29.20
N LYS A 516 3.52 -13.57 -30.11
CA LYS A 516 2.96 -12.73 -31.20
C LYS A 516 2.18 -11.52 -30.69
N LYS A 517 1.53 -11.64 -29.53
CA LYS A 517 0.73 -10.57 -28.89
C LYS A 517 1.57 -9.63 -28.02
N ARG A 518 2.89 -9.85 -27.91
CA ARG A 518 3.81 -9.11 -27.03
C ARG A 518 3.22 -8.92 -25.63
N THR A 519 2.86 -10.03 -24.99
CA THR A 519 2.21 -10.01 -23.67
C THR A 519 3.25 -9.77 -22.57
N LEU A 520 2.85 -9.07 -21.51
CA LEU A 520 3.67 -8.75 -20.34
C LEU A 520 2.95 -9.15 -19.05
N ASN A 521 3.55 -10.02 -18.22
CA ASN A 521 3.00 -10.35 -16.90
C ASN A 521 3.35 -9.26 -15.88
N LEU A 522 2.41 -8.38 -15.55
CA LEU A 522 2.65 -7.21 -14.68
C LEU A 522 3.10 -7.60 -13.27
N LYS A 523 2.50 -8.66 -12.70
CA LYS A 523 2.79 -9.12 -11.33
C LYS A 523 4.26 -9.55 -11.22
N LYS A 524 4.68 -10.53 -12.02
CA LYS A 524 6.05 -11.10 -11.95
C LYS A 524 7.12 -10.14 -12.47
N SER A 525 6.83 -9.44 -13.57
CA SER A 525 7.84 -8.68 -14.30
C SER A 525 8.07 -7.26 -13.75
N ALA A 526 7.18 -6.72 -12.91
CA ALA A 526 7.28 -5.34 -12.45
C ALA A 526 6.87 -5.15 -10.99
N ILE A 527 5.63 -5.48 -10.62
CA ILE A 527 5.10 -5.21 -9.26
C ILE A 527 5.96 -5.92 -8.20
N MET A 528 6.27 -7.20 -8.40
CA MET A 528 7.13 -7.96 -7.48
C MET A 528 8.56 -7.43 -7.39
N GLN A 529 9.06 -6.71 -8.39
CA GLN A 529 10.40 -6.12 -8.34
C GLN A 529 10.45 -4.92 -7.38
N ILE A 530 9.39 -4.10 -7.38
CA ILE A 530 9.24 -3.00 -6.41
C ILE A 530 9.03 -3.58 -5.00
N VAL A 531 8.06 -4.48 -4.85
CA VAL A 531 7.70 -5.08 -3.56
C VAL A 531 8.89 -5.79 -2.92
N ASN A 532 9.60 -6.64 -3.68
CA ASN A 532 10.73 -7.39 -3.13
C ASN A 532 11.88 -6.46 -2.75
N ALA A 533 12.16 -5.43 -3.55
CA ALA A 533 13.20 -4.44 -3.21
C ALA A 533 12.90 -3.73 -1.90
N VAL A 534 11.68 -3.20 -1.78
CA VAL A 534 11.23 -2.51 -0.58
C VAL A 534 11.23 -3.47 0.62
N ARG A 535 10.79 -4.72 0.45
CA ARG A 535 10.80 -5.75 1.50
C ARG A 535 12.22 -6.01 2.01
N ILE A 536 13.18 -6.24 1.11
CA ILE A 536 14.57 -6.53 1.49
C ILE A 536 15.19 -5.36 2.26
N TYR A 537 14.96 -4.12 1.84
CA TYR A 537 15.43 -2.95 2.58
C TYR A 537 14.74 -2.79 3.93
N SER A 538 13.43 -3.05 3.99
CA SER A 538 12.65 -3.02 5.23
C SER A 538 13.22 -4.03 6.24
N MET A 539 13.50 -5.25 5.79
CA MET A 539 14.15 -6.30 6.60
C MET A 539 15.51 -5.86 7.13
N LYS A 540 16.37 -5.34 6.25
CA LYS A 540 17.71 -4.87 6.60
C LYS A 540 17.69 -3.80 7.70
N TYR A 541 16.69 -2.92 7.69
CA TYR A 541 16.58 -1.81 8.64
C TYR A 541 15.59 -2.08 9.79
N GLY A 542 15.00 -3.28 9.87
CA GLY A 542 14.08 -3.64 10.95
C GLY A 542 12.72 -2.94 10.89
N ILE A 543 12.26 -2.55 9.70
CA ILE A 543 10.93 -1.95 9.50
C ILE A 543 9.87 -3.06 9.58
N GLU A 544 8.97 -2.96 10.56
CA GLU A 544 7.95 -3.98 10.83
C GLU A 544 6.71 -3.88 9.93
N ASN A 545 6.51 -2.74 9.26
CA ASN A 545 5.39 -2.55 8.32
C ASN A 545 5.38 -3.65 7.25
N ILE A 546 4.17 -4.08 6.86
CA ILE A 546 3.98 -5.17 5.90
C ILE A 546 3.60 -4.64 4.51
N ASN A 547 2.72 -3.64 4.45
CA ASN A 547 2.32 -2.97 3.21
C ASN A 547 3.51 -2.23 2.54
N THR A 548 3.64 -2.33 1.22
CA THR A 548 4.77 -1.76 0.48
C THR A 548 4.82 -0.23 0.54
N VAL A 549 3.66 0.45 0.49
CA VAL A 549 3.62 1.93 0.61
C VAL A 549 3.99 2.35 2.03
N SER A 550 3.46 1.67 3.06
CA SER A 550 3.86 1.94 4.45
C SER A 550 5.35 1.72 4.68
N ARG A 551 5.93 0.65 4.10
CA ARG A 551 7.37 0.39 4.14
C ARG A 551 8.19 1.50 3.46
N LEU A 552 7.76 1.98 2.30
CA LEU A 552 8.41 3.08 1.60
C LEU A 552 8.41 4.36 2.45
N ASN A 553 7.27 4.70 3.06
CA ASN A 553 7.18 5.87 3.96
C ASN A 553 8.11 5.70 5.18
N ALA A 554 8.07 4.55 5.84
CA ALA A 554 8.94 4.26 6.99
C ALA A 554 10.43 4.30 6.64
N LEU A 555 10.81 3.80 5.46
CA LEU A 555 12.19 3.89 4.96
C LEU A 555 12.61 5.36 4.67
N ALA A 556 11.68 6.23 4.29
CA ALA A 556 11.92 7.66 4.14
C ALA A 556 12.12 8.33 5.51
N GLU A 557 11.22 8.05 6.45
CA GLU A 557 11.25 8.58 7.82
C GLU A 557 12.55 8.21 8.56
N HIS A 558 13.09 7.02 8.27
CA HIS A 558 14.37 6.56 8.82
C HIS A 558 15.59 7.01 7.99
N GLU A 559 15.41 7.93 7.04
CA GLU A 559 16.44 8.47 6.15
C GLU A 559 17.23 7.39 5.38
N ARG A 560 16.60 6.22 5.16
CA ARG A 560 17.20 5.11 4.41
C ARG A 560 16.95 5.25 2.93
N PHE A 561 15.81 5.82 2.58
CA PHE A 561 15.43 6.13 1.21
C PHE A 561 15.25 7.64 1.07
N HIS A 562 15.71 8.17 -0.05
CA HIS A 562 15.46 9.56 -0.39
C HIS A 562 13.94 9.78 -0.63
N PRO A 563 13.29 10.82 -0.08
CA PRO A 563 11.84 11.04 -0.21
C PRO A 563 11.33 10.99 -1.65
N ARG A 564 12.10 11.51 -2.61
CA ARG A 564 11.77 11.42 -4.04
C ARG A 564 11.77 9.99 -4.59
N ASP A 565 12.72 9.15 -4.18
CA ASP A 565 12.75 7.75 -4.65
C ASP A 565 11.55 6.96 -4.09
N VAL A 566 11.07 7.35 -2.90
CA VAL A 566 9.82 6.86 -2.32
C VAL A 566 8.61 7.28 -3.13
N GLU A 567 8.45 8.57 -3.46
CA GLU A 567 7.33 9.02 -4.29
C GLU A 567 7.35 8.45 -5.71
N ASN A 568 8.54 8.31 -6.31
CA ASN A 568 8.70 7.62 -7.60
C ASN A 568 8.25 6.16 -7.51
N ALA A 569 8.66 5.44 -6.47
CA ALA A 569 8.27 4.04 -6.25
C ALA A 569 6.76 3.90 -6.03
N LYS A 570 6.15 4.78 -5.23
CA LYS A 570 4.69 4.83 -5.01
C LYS A 570 3.94 5.10 -6.31
N THR A 571 4.40 6.06 -7.11
CA THR A 571 3.80 6.40 -8.41
C THR A 571 3.90 5.23 -9.40
N ALA A 572 5.06 4.57 -9.46
CA ALA A 572 5.25 3.39 -10.30
C ALA A 572 4.36 2.23 -9.86
N LEU A 573 4.27 1.97 -8.55
CA LEU A 573 3.41 0.93 -7.98
C LEU A 573 1.94 1.22 -8.30
N HIS A 574 1.48 2.46 -8.09
CA HIS A 574 0.14 2.92 -8.46
C HIS A 574 -0.18 2.61 -9.92
N ARG A 575 0.67 3.03 -10.86
CA ARG A 575 0.43 2.84 -12.30
C ARG A 575 0.35 1.36 -12.67
N LEU A 576 1.27 0.54 -12.15
CA LEU A 576 1.29 -0.91 -12.43
C LEU A 576 0.05 -1.62 -11.87
N MET A 577 -0.36 -1.28 -10.64
CA MET A 577 -1.57 -1.82 -10.02
C MET A 577 -2.83 -1.34 -10.75
N LEU A 578 -2.86 -0.09 -11.21
CA LEU A 578 -3.96 0.46 -12.00
C LEU A 578 -4.14 -0.29 -13.32
N PHE A 579 -3.06 -0.57 -14.05
CA PHE A 579 -3.13 -1.41 -15.25
C PHE A 579 -3.69 -2.80 -14.95
N ARG A 580 -3.24 -3.42 -13.84
CA ARG A 580 -3.72 -4.73 -13.41
C ARG A 580 -5.22 -4.71 -13.07
N LEU A 581 -5.68 -3.70 -12.32
CA LEU A 581 -7.10 -3.56 -11.95
C LEU A 581 -8.00 -3.35 -13.16
N LYS A 582 -7.62 -2.44 -14.07
CA LYS A 582 -8.37 -2.17 -15.31
C LYS A 582 -8.48 -3.42 -16.20
N GLU A 583 -7.37 -4.15 -16.36
CA GLU A 583 -7.38 -5.39 -17.16
C GLU A 583 -8.23 -6.48 -16.48
N ASN A 584 -8.19 -6.61 -15.15
CA ASN A 584 -9.04 -7.57 -14.45
C ASN A 584 -10.54 -7.23 -14.54
N LEU A 585 -10.92 -5.96 -14.42
CA LEU A 585 -12.31 -5.52 -14.60
C LEU A 585 -12.80 -5.82 -16.02
N LYS A 586 -11.98 -5.55 -17.04
CA LYS A 586 -12.28 -5.89 -18.44
C LYS A 586 -12.43 -7.40 -18.63
N GLN A 587 -11.57 -8.21 -18.01
CA GLN A 587 -11.68 -9.67 -18.07
C GLN A 587 -12.98 -10.16 -17.42
N LEU A 588 -13.37 -9.62 -16.27
CA LEU A 588 -14.63 -9.94 -15.58
C LEU A 588 -15.85 -9.57 -16.44
N GLU A 589 -15.87 -8.37 -17.01
CA GLU A 589 -16.95 -7.91 -17.89
C GLU A 589 -17.13 -8.84 -19.11
N ASN A 590 -16.01 -9.27 -19.70
CA ASN A 590 -16.00 -10.17 -20.86
C ASN A 590 -16.09 -11.67 -20.48
N LYS A 591 -16.20 -12.00 -19.18
CA LYS A 591 -16.18 -13.39 -18.66
C LYS A 591 -14.94 -14.18 -19.10
N GLU A 592 -13.81 -13.49 -19.26
CA GLU A 592 -12.50 -14.09 -19.53
C GLU A 592 -11.85 -14.56 -18.22
N VAL A 593 -10.93 -15.53 -18.33
CA VAL A 593 -10.14 -15.98 -17.18
C VAL A 593 -9.23 -14.85 -16.71
N LEU A 594 -9.32 -14.53 -15.42
CA LEU A 594 -8.49 -13.52 -14.78
C LEU A 594 -7.00 -13.85 -14.93
N SER A 595 -6.22 -12.87 -15.35
CA SER A 595 -4.78 -13.03 -15.51
C SER A 595 -4.02 -11.77 -15.09
N ASN A 596 -2.70 -11.90 -14.95
CA ASN A 596 -1.81 -10.77 -14.71
C ASN A 596 -1.13 -10.29 -16.00
N ASP A 597 -1.64 -10.72 -17.16
CA ASP A 597 -1.02 -10.58 -18.46
C ASP A 597 -1.62 -9.40 -19.22
N LEU A 598 -0.78 -8.44 -19.59
CA LEU A 598 -1.15 -7.23 -20.33
C LEU A 598 -0.76 -7.35 -21.80
N LYS A 599 -1.70 -7.08 -22.70
CA LYS A 599 -1.48 -7.11 -24.15
C LYS A 599 -0.96 -5.75 -24.64
N LEU A 600 0.34 -5.64 -24.90
CA LEU A 600 0.99 -4.36 -25.29
C LEU A 600 0.51 -3.80 -26.64
N THR A 601 -0.09 -4.63 -27.50
CA THR A 601 -0.60 -4.22 -28.82
C THR A 601 -1.92 -3.46 -28.75
N GLN A 602 -2.64 -3.54 -27.62
CA GLN A 602 -3.95 -2.91 -27.43
C GLN A 602 -3.87 -1.55 -26.71
N MET A 603 -2.66 -1.14 -26.30
CA MET A 603 -2.46 0.08 -25.52
C MET A 603 -2.32 1.30 -26.42
N ASN A 604 -2.91 2.41 -26.00
CA ASN A 604 -2.70 3.70 -26.67
C ASN A 604 -1.30 4.28 -26.35
N LYS A 605 -0.94 5.38 -27.02
CA LYS A 605 0.40 6.00 -26.89
C LYS A 605 0.68 6.46 -25.45
N GLU A 606 -0.31 7.01 -24.76
CA GLU A 606 -0.17 7.53 -23.39
C GLU A 606 -0.05 6.40 -22.36
N GLU A 607 -0.87 5.37 -22.47
CA GLU A 607 -0.80 4.18 -21.60
C GLU A 607 0.55 3.50 -21.74
N ARG A 608 1.05 3.38 -22.97
CA ARG A 608 2.37 2.78 -23.23
C ARG A 608 3.51 3.61 -22.63
N ARG A 609 3.40 4.94 -22.66
CA ARG A 609 4.34 5.88 -22.05
C ARG A 609 4.33 5.75 -20.52
N SER A 610 3.14 5.78 -19.91
CA SER A 610 2.94 5.61 -18.47
C SER A 610 3.48 4.27 -17.96
N LEU A 611 3.20 3.17 -18.67
CA LEU A 611 3.74 1.85 -18.36
C LEU A 611 5.28 1.84 -18.44
N ARG A 612 5.86 2.42 -19.49
CA ARG A 612 7.32 2.50 -19.65
C ARG A 612 7.97 3.21 -18.46
N GLU A 613 7.44 4.35 -18.05
CA GLU A 613 7.96 5.11 -16.92
C GLU A 613 7.92 4.30 -15.61
N ALA A 614 6.79 3.64 -15.33
CA ALA A 614 6.67 2.79 -14.15
C ALA A 614 7.68 1.62 -14.16
N LEU A 615 7.89 1.02 -15.33
CA LEU A 615 8.88 -0.04 -15.49
C LEU A 615 10.33 0.47 -15.34
N ILE A 616 10.64 1.69 -15.78
CA ILE A 616 11.97 2.29 -15.57
C ILE A 616 12.26 2.45 -14.08
N ILE A 617 11.28 2.90 -13.29
CA ILE A 617 11.43 3.00 -11.83
C ILE A 617 11.63 1.62 -11.19
N ALA A 618 10.82 0.61 -11.59
CA ALA A 618 11.01 -0.75 -11.12
C ALA A 618 12.43 -1.29 -11.45
N LYS A 619 12.93 -0.98 -12.64
CA LYS A 619 14.29 -1.34 -13.07
C LYS A 619 15.35 -0.62 -12.24
N ARG A 620 15.18 0.66 -11.93
CA ARG A 620 16.10 1.44 -11.08
C ARG A 620 16.19 0.83 -9.68
N LEU A 621 15.06 0.50 -9.05
CA LEU A 621 15.07 -0.18 -7.74
C LEU A 621 15.79 -1.53 -7.80
N GLN A 622 15.59 -2.29 -8.88
CA GLN A 622 16.31 -3.55 -9.12
C GLN A 622 17.83 -3.33 -9.29
N GLN A 623 18.26 -2.28 -9.99
CA GLN A 623 19.68 -1.94 -10.15
C GLN A 623 20.32 -1.50 -8.83
N VAL A 624 19.59 -0.75 -7.99
CA VAL A 624 20.07 -0.35 -6.67
C VAL A 624 20.27 -1.58 -5.77
N LEU A 625 19.36 -2.55 -5.80
CA LEU A 625 19.58 -3.85 -5.14
C LEU A 625 20.81 -4.58 -5.68
N GLU A 626 21.01 -4.62 -6.99
CA GLU A 626 22.15 -5.28 -7.65
C GLU A 626 23.49 -4.66 -7.25
N LEU A 627 23.58 -3.33 -7.20
CA LEU A 627 24.76 -2.62 -6.72
C LEU A 627 25.04 -2.90 -5.24
N SER A 628 24.01 -2.91 -4.38
CA SER A 628 24.17 -3.27 -2.97
C SER A 628 24.61 -4.72 -2.79
N TYR A 629 24.08 -5.64 -3.61
CA TYR A 629 24.46 -7.05 -3.60
C TYR A 629 25.94 -7.24 -3.99
N ASN A 630 26.39 -6.56 -5.05
CA ASN A 630 27.76 -6.67 -5.54
C ASN A 630 28.79 -6.07 -4.57
N ARG A 631 28.48 -4.94 -3.91
CA ARG A 631 29.35 -4.36 -2.87
C ARG A 631 29.60 -5.31 -1.71
N ASN A 632 28.57 -6.06 -1.30
CA ASN A 632 28.65 -7.03 -0.19
C ASN A 632 29.31 -8.37 -0.58
N ARG A 633 29.73 -8.58 -1.84
CA ARG A 633 30.55 -9.74 -2.27
C ARG A 633 32.06 -9.45 -2.25
N VAL A 634 32.45 -8.16 -2.19
CA VAL A 634 33.84 -7.71 -2.28
C VAL A 634 34.43 -7.37 -0.90
N MET A 635 33.58 -7.33 0.14
CA MET A 635 33.98 -7.47 1.55
C MET A 635 33.76 -8.92 1.97
#